data_AF-A0A212CR57-F1
#
_entry.id   AF-A0A212CR57-F1
#
_cell.length_a   1.000
_cell.length_b   1.000
_cell.length_c   1.000
_cell.angle_alpha   90.00
_cell.angle_beta   90.00
_cell.angle_gamma   90.00
#
_symmetry.space_group_name_H-M   'P 1'
#
loop_
_entity.id
_entity.type
_entity.pdbx_description
1 polymer ?
#
loop_
_entity_poly.entity_id
_entity_poly.type
_entity_poly.pdbx_seq_one_letter_code
_entity_poly.pdbx_strand_id
1 'polypeptide(L)'
;MTGLAQDNITSVQLLRKEVLQNIPETESCHLIHALLRFYVNTVFKSYRDKAVKFGILKSFSTLANNFFVIVSKLQASQEKMLSTRETARRRFLLFHRAFKQLDREAAVTKAFGEMDILLSWMEKFYQL
;
A
#
# COMPACT_ATOMS: atom_id res chain seq x y z
N MET A 1 -9.69 1.51 -14.34
CA MET A 1 -9.04 0.47 -13.50
C MET A 1 -8.35 -0.52 -14.42
N THR A 2 -7.04 -0.40 -14.65
CA THR A 2 -6.26 -1.29 -15.54
C THR A 2 -5.25 -2.17 -14.79
N GLY A 3 -5.09 -1.98 -13.48
CA GLY A 3 -4.14 -2.75 -12.66
C GLY A 3 -4.54 -4.22 -12.46
N LEU A 4 -5.83 -4.48 -12.23
CA LEU A 4 -6.38 -5.84 -12.06
C LEU A 4 -6.24 -6.70 -13.31
N ALA A 5 -6.34 -6.09 -14.51
CA ALA A 5 -6.20 -6.82 -15.77
C ALA A 5 -4.78 -7.36 -16.02
N GLN A 6 -3.78 -6.85 -15.28
CA GLN A 6 -2.38 -7.27 -15.40
C GLN A 6 -1.92 -8.16 -14.23
N ASP A 7 -2.72 -8.28 -13.17
CA ASP A 7 -2.45 -9.21 -12.07
C ASP A 7 -2.95 -10.62 -12.46
N ASN A 8 -2.03 -11.42 -13.00
CA ASN A 8 -2.32 -12.79 -13.39
C ASN A 8 -2.18 -13.79 -12.22
N ILE A 9 -1.83 -13.34 -11.01
CA ILE A 9 -1.55 -14.21 -9.86
C ILE A 9 -2.71 -14.13 -8.86
N THR A 10 -3.71 -14.97 -9.08
CA THR A 10 -4.91 -15.05 -8.22
C THR A 10 -4.70 -15.87 -6.95
N SER A 11 -3.69 -16.75 -6.92
CA SER A 11 -3.40 -17.65 -5.79
C SER A 11 -2.73 -16.95 -4.60
N VAL A 12 -2.19 -15.76 -4.83
CA VAL A 12 -1.57 -14.93 -3.80
C VAL A 12 -2.45 -13.70 -3.60
N GLN A 13 -2.59 -13.25 -2.37
CA GLN A 13 -3.09 -11.91 -2.06
C GLN A 13 -2.04 -11.26 -1.15
N LEU A 14 -1.65 -10.01 -1.40
CA LEU A 14 -0.64 -9.32 -0.60
C LEU A 14 -1.30 -8.66 0.62
N LEU A 15 -2.41 -7.97 0.39
CA LEU A 15 -3.20 -7.27 1.41
C LEU A 15 -4.27 -8.20 2.00
N ARG A 16 -3.82 -9.32 2.60
CA ARG A 16 -4.70 -10.34 3.17
C ARG A 16 -5.41 -9.87 4.44
N LYS A 17 -6.42 -10.65 4.85
CA LYS A 17 -7.17 -10.43 6.10
C LYS A 17 -6.26 -10.31 7.32
N GLU A 18 -5.22 -11.13 7.44
CA GLU A 18 -4.29 -11.11 8.57
C GLU A 18 -3.50 -9.79 8.64
N VAL A 19 -3.28 -9.14 7.50
CA VAL A 19 -2.63 -7.83 7.41
C VAL A 19 -3.57 -6.73 7.90
N LEU A 20 -4.87 -6.78 7.56
CA LEU A 20 -5.79 -5.63 7.65
C LEU A 20 -6.94 -5.75 8.68
N GLN A 21 -7.24 -6.95 9.18
CA GLN A 21 -8.39 -7.17 10.08
C GLN A 21 -8.06 -6.97 11.57
N ASN A 22 -9.09 -6.53 12.30
CA ASN A 22 -9.10 -6.36 13.76
C ASN A 22 -7.93 -5.50 14.25
N ILE A 23 -7.75 -4.32 13.62
CA ILE A 23 -6.68 -3.38 13.94
C ILE A 23 -7.30 -2.23 14.74
N PRO A 24 -6.84 -1.96 15.97
CA PRO A 24 -7.23 -0.78 16.72
C PRO A 24 -6.90 0.50 15.94
N GLU A 25 -7.71 1.55 16.06
CA GLU A 25 -7.48 2.83 15.37
C GLU A 25 -6.10 3.45 15.71
N THR A 26 -5.62 3.22 16.93
CA THR A 26 -4.29 3.68 17.38
C THR A 26 -3.15 2.98 16.65
N GLU A 27 -3.36 1.76 16.16
CA GLU A 27 -2.41 0.99 15.36
C GLU A 27 -2.58 1.23 13.85
N SER A 28 -3.79 1.54 13.40
CA SER A 28 -4.10 1.70 11.96
C SER A 28 -3.28 2.82 11.34
N CYS A 29 -3.11 3.95 12.01
CA CYS A 29 -2.27 5.06 11.54
C CYS A 29 -0.83 4.61 11.23
N HIS A 30 -0.23 3.78 12.11
CA HIS A 30 1.12 3.26 11.92
C HIS A 30 1.22 2.32 10.73
N LEU A 31 0.24 1.42 10.57
CA LEU A 31 0.20 0.49 9.45
C LEU A 31 -0.08 1.19 8.11
N ILE A 32 -1.04 2.12 8.07
CA ILE A 32 -1.35 2.95 6.89
C ILE A 32 -0.07 3.63 6.42
N HIS A 33 0.64 4.32 7.32
CA HIS A 33 1.86 5.02 6.95
C HIS A 33 2.95 4.07 6.42
N ALA A 34 3.14 2.91 7.04
CA ALA A 34 4.12 1.92 6.58
C ALA A 34 3.80 1.40 5.17
N LEU A 35 2.52 1.07 4.91
CA LEU A 35 2.04 0.64 3.60
C LEU A 35 2.19 1.76 2.56
N LEU A 36 1.65 2.95 2.82
CA LEU A 36 1.73 4.08 1.88
C LEU A 36 3.18 4.46 1.55
N ARG A 37 4.08 4.49 2.55
CA ARG A 37 5.51 4.73 2.35
C ARG A 37 6.14 3.66 1.45
N PHE A 38 5.76 2.40 1.62
CA PHE A 38 6.21 1.32 0.73
C PHE A 38 5.69 1.50 -0.70
N TYR A 39 4.42 1.87 -0.88
CA TYR A 39 3.86 2.15 -2.21
C TYR A 39 4.60 3.29 -2.91
N VAL A 40 4.86 4.40 -2.22
CA VAL A 40 5.60 5.55 -2.76
C VAL A 40 7.03 5.17 -3.15
N ASN A 41 7.77 4.54 -2.23
CA ASN A 41 9.20 4.30 -2.43
C ASN A 41 9.51 3.11 -3.33
N THR A 42 8.61 2.13 -3.43
CA THR A 42 8.86 0.85 -4.11
C THR A 42 7.92 0.67 -5.30
N VAL A 43 6.60 0.67 -5.06
CA VAL A 43 5.60 0.27 -6.07
C VAL A 43 5.50 1.32 -7.17
N PHE A 44 5.23 2.59 -6.84
CA PHE A 44 5.11 3.64 -7.84
C PHE A 44 6.44 3.89 -8.56
N LYS A 45 7.56 3.87 -7.84
CA LYS A 45 8.88 4.01 -8.47
C LYS A 45 9.14 2.92 -9.51
N SER A 46 8.73 1.68 -9.25
CA SER A 46 8.97 0.53 -10.14
C SER A 46 7.91 0.36 -11.24
N TYR A 47 6.68 0.85 -11.03
CA TYR A 47 5.58 0.72 -12.01
C TYR A 47 5.56 1.86 -13.04
N ARG A 48 6.35 2.92 -12.86
CA ARG A 48 6.31 4.12 -13.71
C ARG A 48 6.45 3.80 -15.21
N ASP A 49 7.40 2.95 -15.59
CA ASP A 49 7.64 2.62 -17.01
C ASP A 49 6.44 1.86 -17.62
N LYS A 50 5.79 0.99 -16.83
CA LYS A 50 4.52 0.37 -17.23
C LYS A 50 3.41 1.41 -17.39
N ALA A 51 3.32 2.38 -16.48
CA ALA A 51 2.33 3.45 -16.58
C ALA A 51 2.51 4.30 -17.86
N VAL A 52 3.75 4.54 -18.28
CA VAL A 52 4.05 5.16 -19.59
C VAL A 52 3.58 4.28 -20.73
N LYS A 53 3.97 3.00 -20.73
CA LYS A 53 3.59 2.03 -21.76
C LYS A 53 2.08 1.90 -21.93
N PHE A 54 1.33 1.95 -20.83
CA PHE A 54 -0.13 1.84 -20.84
C PHE A 54 -0.86 3.18 -21.05
N GLY A 55 -0.15 4.29 -21.23
CA GLY A 55 -0.77 5.60 -21.47
C GLY A 55 -1.51 6.17 -20.25
N ILE A 56 -1.23 5.69 -19.04
CA ILE A 56 -1.89 6.12 -17.80
C ILE A 56 -1.02 7.02 -16.91
N LEU A 57 0.08 7.55 -17.45
CA LEU A 57 1.07 8.30 -16.66
C LEU A 57 0.46 9.48 -15.89
N LYS A 58 -0.52 10.20 -16.48
CA LYS A 58 -1.15 11.36 -15.83
C LYS A 58 -1.92 10.96 -14.57
N SER A 59 -2.87 10.02 -14.68
CA SER A 59 -3.66 9.54 -13.54
C SER A 59 -2.80 8.82 -12.51
N PHE A 60 -1.80 8.06 -12.98
CA PHE A 60 -0.79 7.43 -12.14
C PHE A 60 -0.02 8.46 -11.30
N SER A 61 0.43 9.56 -11.90
CA SER A 61 1.19 10.61 -11.20
C SER A 61 0.32 11.34 -10.18
N THR A 62 -0.94 11.64 -10.52
CA THR A 62 -1.90 12.21 -9.56
C THR A 62 -2.06 11.31 -8.33
N LEU A 63 -2.23 10.01 -8.55
CA LEU A 63 -2.40 9.05 -7.45
C LEU A 63 -1.14 8.94 -6.58
N ALA A 64 0.04 8.84 -7.19
CA ALA A 64 1.31 8.79 -6.47
C ALA A 64 1.55 10.05 -5.63
N ASN A 65 1.21 11.23 -6.16
CA ASN A 65 1.31 12.49 -5.44
C ASN A 65 0.34 12.56 -4.25
N ASN A 66 -0.90 12.09 -4.40
CA ASN A 66 -1.85 12.01 -3.29
C ASN A 66 -1.31 11.12 -2.16
N PHE A 67 -0.75 9.95 -2.49
CA PHE A 67 -0.11 9.07 -1.51
C PHE A 67 1.06 9.77 -0.81
N PHE A 68 1.92 10.45 -1.55
CA PHE A 68 3.05 11.19 -0.99
C PHE A 68 2.61 12.28 0.00
N VAL A 69 1.55 13.03 -0.32
CA VAL A 69 0.97 14.04 0.58
C VAL A 69 0.44 13.41 1.86
N ILE A 70 -0.29 12.27 1.76
CA ILE A 70 -0.81 11.56 2.94
C ILE A 70 0.33 11.05 3.82
N VAL A 71 1.37 10.44 3.23
CA VAL A 71 2.57 9.99 3.97
C VAL A 71 3.20 11.14 4.73
N SER A 72 3.36 12.29 4.10
CA SER A 72 3.96 13.48 4.72
C SER A 72 3.16 13.98 5.92
N LYS A 73 1.82 13.98 5.82
CA LYS A 73 0.93 14.36 6.93
C LYS A 73 0.95 13.35 8.08
N LEU A 74 0.96 12.06 7.78
CA LEU A 74 1.02 10.99 8.80
C LEU A 74 2.38 10.94 9.51
N GLN A 75 3.47 11.29 8.83
CA GLN A 75 4.79 11.32 9.46
C GLN A 75 4.85 12.32 10.61
N ALA A 76 4.16 13.45 10.52
CA ALA A 76 4.08 14.46 11.58
C ALA A 76 3.29 13.99 12.82
N SER A 77 2.44 12.96 12.71
CA SER A 77 1.59 12.49 13.83
C SER A 77 2.18 11.31 14.61
N GLN A 78 3.24 10.65 14.12
CA GLN A 78 3.73 9.35 14.64
C GLN A 78 4.80 9.42 15.74
N GLU A 79 5.18 10.61 16.20
CA GLU A 79 6.24 10.75 17.22
C GLU A 79 5.81 10.30 18.63
N LYS A 80 4.51 10.02 18.88
CA LYS A 80 3.96 9.89 20.24
C LYS A 80 3.68 8.48 20.79
N MET A 81 3.75 7.39 20.02
CA MET A 81 3.43 6.03 20.56
C MET A 81 4.32 4.89 20.03
N LEU A 82 5.02 4.21 20.95
CA LEU A 82 5.95 3.11 20.66
C LEU A 82 5.30 1.71 20.60
N SER A 83 4.31 1.42 21.45
CA SER A 83 3.70 0.07 21.54
C SER A 83 2.88 -0.30 20.30
N THR A 84 2.10 0.64 19.78
CA THR A 84 1.31 0.51 18.54
C THR A 84 2.17 0.35 17.29
N ARG A 85 3.46 0.72 17.37
CA ARG A 85 4.41 0.64 16.26
C ARG A 85 4.86 -0.80 16.00
N GLU A 86 4.99 -1.61 17.04
CA GLU A 86 5.51 -2.99 16.94
C GLU A 86 4.46 -3.94 16.33
N THR A 87 3.20 -3.83 16.74
CA THR A 87 2.09 -4.60 16.16
C THR A 87 1.85 -4.23 14.69
N ALA A 88 1.83 -2.93 14.37
CA ALA A 88 1.77 -2.45 13.00
C ALA A 88 2.97 -2.95 12.15
N ARG A 89 4.18 -2.96 12.71
CA ARG A 89 5.39 -3.49 12.06
C ARG A 89 5.22 -4.97 11.72
N ARG A 90 4.73 -5.80 12.65
CA ARG A 90 4.52 -7.24 12.40
C ARG A 90 3.54 -7.49 11.26
N ARG A 91 2.43 -6.75 11.21
CA ARG A 91 1.46 -6.84 10.10
C ARG A 91 2.06 -6.40 8.78
N PHE A 92 2.80 -5.30 8.77
CA PHE A 92 3.54 -4.86 7.58
C PHE A 92 4.54 -5.93 7.09
N LEU A 93 5.23 -6.63 8.01
CA LEU A 93 6.16 -7.70 7.63
C LEU A 93 5.48 -8.90 6.98
N LEU A 94 4.22 -9.20 7.31
CA LEU A 94 3.44 -10.24 6.61
C LEU A 94 3.21 -9.86 5.14
N PHE A 95 2.74 -8.63 4.90
CA PHE A 95 2.61 -8.06 3.55
C PHE A 95 3.95 -8.09 2.81
N HIS A 96 5.02 -7.59 3.44
CA HIS A 96 6.33 -7.49 2.80
C HIS A 96 6.93 -8.87 2.47
N ARG A 97 6.72 -9.87 3.34
CA ARG A 97 7.15 -11.25 3.07
C ARG A 97 6.41 -11.83 1.88
N ALA A 98 5.09 -11.67 1.80
CA ALA A 98 4.30 -12.12 0.65
C ALA A 98 4.75 -11.42 -0.66
N PHE A 99 5.04 -10.12 -0.59
CA PHE A 99 5.57 -9.35 -1.72
C PHE A 99 6.92 -9.90 -2.20
N LYS A 100 7.81 -10.26 -1.29
CA LYS A 100 9.15 -10.79 -1.60
C LYS A 100 9.16 -12.23 -2.13
N GLN A 101 8.08 -12.98 -1.96
CA GLN A 101 7.94 -14.34 -2.52
C GLN A 101 7.62 -14.34 -4.02
N LEU A 102 7.19 -13.21 -4.56
CA LEU A 102 6.89 -13.06 -5.98
C LEU A 102 8.11 -12.53 -6.72
N ASP A 103 8.19 -12.83 -8.02
CA ASP A 103 9.12 -12.12 -8.90
C ASP A 103 8.89 -10.60 -8.81
N ARG A 104 9.95 -9.81 -8.97
CA ARG A 104 9.92 -8.36 -8.77
C ARG A 104 8.84 -7.68 -9.61
N GLU A 105 8.72 -8.04 -10.89
CA GLU A 105 7.76 -7.40 -11.78
C GLU A 105 6.33 -7.82 -11.43
N ALA A 106 6.13 -9.09 -11.11
CA ALA A 106 4.85 -9.63 -10.66
C ALA A 106 4.40 -9.01 -9.34
N ALA A 107 5.30 -8.89 -8.36
CA ALA A 107 5.05 -8.31 -7.05
C ALA A 107 4.57 -6.86 -7.16
N VAL A 108 5.25 -6.05 -7.98
CA VAL A 108 4.91 -4.64 -8.21
C VAL A 108 3.56 -4.51 -8.91
N THR A 109 3.32 -5.34 -9.92
CA THR A 109 2.05 -5.34 -10.67
C THR A 109 0.89 -5.72 -9.77
N LYS A 110 1.09 -6.74 -8.94
CA LYS A 110 0.11 -7.22 -7.97
C LYS A 110 -0.19 -6.20 -6.88
N ALA A 111 0.83 -5.61 -6.27
CA ALA A 111 0.64 -4.57 -5.27
C ALA A 111 -0.12 -3.36 -5.84
N PHE A 112 0.19 -2.97 -7.08
CA PHE A 112 -0.55 -1.92 -7.78
C PHE A 112 -2.00 -2.34 -8.09
N GLY A 113 -2.23 -3.60 -8.46
CA GLY A 113 -3.55 -4.18 -8.72
C GLY A 113 -4.45 -4.24 -7.48
N GLU A 114 -3.90 -4.58 -6.32
CA GLU A 114 -4.60 -4.66 -5.02
C GLU A 114 -4.76 -3.29 -4.32
N MET A 115 -4.51 -2.19 -5.01
CA MET A 115 -4.58 -0.86 -4.41
C MET A 115 -6.00 -0.45 -4.02
N ASP A 116 -7.01 -0.98 -4.69
CA ASP A 116 -8.42 -0.84 -4.31
C ASP A 116 -8.71 -1.42 -2.92
N ILE A 117 -8.06 -2.53 -2.55
CA ILE A 117 -8.14 -3.12 -1.20
C ILE A 117 -7.53 -2.16 -0.17
N LEU A 118 -6.38 -1.56 -0.48
CA LEU A 118 -5.74 -0.58 0.42
C LEU A 118 -6.62 0.65 0.63
N LEU A 119 -7.17 1.21 -0.45
CA LEU A 119 -8.04 2.38 -0.40
C LEU A 119 -9.33 2.10 0.39
N SER A 120 -10.01 0.98 0.08
CA SER A 120 -11.21 0.54 0.80
C SER A 120 -10.96 0.33 2.30
N TRP A 121 -9.75 -0.10 2.67
CA TRP A 121 -9.37 -0.24 4.07
C TRP A 121 -9.10 1.12 4.73
N MET A 122 -8.43 2.04 4.04
CA MET A 122 -8.15 3.39 4.54
C MET A 122 -9.43 4.22 4.73
N GLU A 123 -10.43 4.06 3.86
CA GLU A 123 -11.71 4.76 3.94
C GLU A 123 -12.43 4.52 5.28
N LYS A 124 -12.20 3.39 5.94
CA LYS A 124 -12.78 3.09 7.27
C LYS A 124 -12.34 4.06 8.36
N PHE A 125 -11.24 4.79 8.15
CA PHE A 125 -10.68 5.75 9.10
C PHE A 125 -10.92 7.20 8.66
N TYR A 126 -11.59 7.40 7.53
CA TYR A 126 -11.97 8.74 7.07
C TYR A 126 -13.29 9.11 7.74
N GLN A 127 -13.27 10.15 8.58
CA GLN A 127 -14.49 10.71 9.18
C GLN A 127 -14.90 11.98 8.43
N LEU A 128 -16.20 12.11 8.16
CA LEU A 128 -16.84 13.29 7.58
C LEU A 128 -17.06 14.38 8.63
#